data_AF-A0AA39TQS4-F1
#
_entry.id   AF-A0AA39TQS4-F1
#
_cell.length_a   1.000
_cell.length_b   1.000
_cell.length_c   1.000
_cell.angle_alpha   90.00
_cell.angle_beta   90.00
_cell.angle_gamma   90.00
#
_symmetry.space_group_name_H-M   'P 1'
#
loop_
_entity.id
_entity.type
_entity.pdbx_description
1 polymer ?
#
loop_
_entity_poly.entity_id
_entity_poly.type
_entity_poly.pdbx_seq_one_letter_code
_entity_poly.pdbx_strand_id
1 'polypeptide(L)'
;MSIFFGSFSSGTPQDHELLVQKIHRYIREGEYHQAEEILLDQKKKYLSTPSLPGEWGDTVKEAFREFYTLVCYCFGDLYRAQKQWAKAVPYYQEGLELFRQCELVEGFDNDSEDLKKETANARKNLKECSDRVRKE
;
A
#
# COMPACT_ATOMS: atom_id res chain seq x y z
N MET A 1 -6.33 35.37 -7.76
CA MET A 1 -7.07 34.12 -8.02
C MET A 1 -6.42 33.05 -7.15
N SER A 2 -7.12 32.59 -6.12
CA SER A 2 -6.63 31.54 -5.24
C SER A 2 -7.07 30.20 -5.79
N ILE A 3 -6.10 29.39 -6.25
CA ILE A 3 -6.36 28.03 -6.70
C ILE A 3 -6.51 27.19 -5.42
N PHE A 4 -7.74 26.84 -5.08
CA PHE A 4 -8.03 25.84 -4.05
C PHE A 4 -7.62 24.48 -4.63
N PHE A 5 -6.41 24.03 -4.32
CA PHE A 5 -6.10 22.61 -4.36
C PHE A 5 -6.87 21.98 -3.20
N GLY A 6 -8.02 21.36 -3.51
CA GLY A 6 -8.75 20.55 -2.54
C GLY A 6 -7.76 19.57 -1.92
N SER A 7 -7.63 19.66 -0.60
CA SER A 7 -6.65 19.00 0.27
C SER A 7 -5.96 17.82 -0.40
N PHE A 8 -4.88 18.11 -1.13
CA PHE A 8 -3.89 17.11 -1.44
C PHE A 8 -3.25 16.86 -0.08
N SER A 9 -3.67 15.80 0.60
CA SER A 9 -2.94 15.31 1.77
C SER A 9 -1.57 14.98 1.23
N SER A 10 -0.65 15.94 1.38
CA SER A 10 0.78 15.72 1.22
C SER A 10 1.05 14.37 1.86
N GLY A 11 1.55 13.38 1.12
CA GLY A 11 1.77 12.02 1.61
C GLY A 11 2.70 12.05 2.82
N THR A 12 2.11 12.31 3.99
CA THR A 12 2.81 12.41 5.26
C THR A 12 2.77 11.02 5.89
N PRO A 13 3.80 10.63 6.64
CA PRO A 13 3.81 9.36 7.38
C PRO A 13 2.56 9.15 8.25
N GLN A 14 1.97 10.23 8.76
CA GLN A 14 0.71 10.21 9.52
C GLN A 14 -0.49 9.73 8.69
N ASP A 15 -0.60 10.11 7.41
CA ASP A 15 -1.69 9.68 6.53
C ASP A 15 -1.58 8.19 6.17
N HIS A 16 -0.34 7.69 6.06
CA HIS A 16 -0.03 6.28 5.80
C HIS A 16 -0.42 5.39 6.99
N GLU A 17 -0.03 5.80 8.20
CA GLU A 17 -0.34 5.10 9.43
C GLU A 17 -1.86 5.05 9.66
N LEU A 18 -2.57 6.15 9.36
CA LEU A 18 -4.02 6.23 9.50
C LEU A 18 -4.75 5.26 8.56
N LEU A 19 -4.24 5.07 7.33
CA LEU A 19 -4.84 4.14 6.37
C LEU A 19 -4.73 2.69 6.85
N VAL A 20 -3.53 2.23 7.20
CA VAL A 20 -3.29 0.84 7.64
C VAL A 20 -4.11 0.52 8.88
N GLN A 21 -4.08 1.40 9.89
CA GLN A 21 -4.87 1.22 11.11
C GLN A 21 -6.38 1.16 10.83
N LYS A 22 -6.87 2.01 9.93
CA LYS A 22 -8.29 2.04 9.54
C LYS A 22 -8.70 0.74 8.84
N ILE A 23 -7.88 0.23 7.92
CA ILE A 23 -8.15 -1.03 7.21
C ILE A 23 -8.11 -2.22 8.18
N HIS A 24 -7.10 -2.30 9.05
CA HIS A 24 -7.03 -3.36 10.07
C HIS A 24 -8.21 -3.31 11.04
N ARG A 25 -8.74 -2.12 11.35
CA ARG A 25 -9.98 -2.00 12.13
C ARG A 25 -11.17 -2.62 11.39
N TYR A 26 -11.42 -2.25 10.13
CA TYR A 26 -12.52 -2.83 9.35
C TYR A 26 -12.38 -4.34 9.18
N ILE A 27 -11.17 -4.84 8.95
CA ILE A 27 -10.90 -6.28 8.88
C ILE A 27 -11.26 -6.97 10.21
N ARG A 28 -10.90 -6.39 11.35
CA ARG A 28 -11.25 -6.94 12.68
C ARG A 28 -12.75 -6.92 12.96
N GLU A 29 -13.43 -5.89 12.48
CA GLU A 29 -14.88 -5.74 12.60
C GLU A 29 -15.65 -6.63 11.61
N GLY A 30 -14.96 -7.25 10.63
CA GLY A 30 -15.57 -8.07 9.59
C GLY A 30 -16.18 -7.25 8.44
N GLU A 31 -15.98 -5.93 8.45
CA GLU A 31 -16.48 -4.96 7.47
C GLU A 31 -15.59 -4.96 6.20
N TYR A 32 -15.44 -6.12 5.57
CA TYR A 32 -14.53 -6.31 4.44
C TYR A 32 -14.88 -5.45 3.23
N HIS A 33 -16.17 -5.18 3.02
CA HIS A 33 -16.63 -4.36 1.90
C HIS A 33 -16.15 -2.91 2.05
N GLN A 34 -16.21 -2.35 3.26
CA GLN A 34 -15.74 -0.98 3.54
C GLN A 34 -14.23 -0.88 3.38
N ALA A 35 -13.48 -1.90 3.80
CA ALA A 35 -12.05 -1.97 3.57
C ALA A 35 -11.71 -2.02 2.07
N GLU A 36 -12.44 -2.83 1.29
CA GLU A 36 -12.22 -2.97 -0.15
C GLU A 36 -12.54 -1.65 -0.88
N GLU A 37 -13.64 -1.00 -0.55
CA GLU A 37 -14.06 0.28 -1.16
C GLU A 37 -12.99 1.36 -0.98
N ILE A 38 -12.47 1.51 0.24
CA ILE A 38 -11.43 2.48 0.54
C ILE A 38 -10.15 2.16 -0.25
N LEU A 39 -9.74 0.91 -0.29
CA LEU A 39 -8.52 0.51 -1.00
C LEU A 39 -8.64 0.70 -2.52
N LEU A 40 -9.83 0.44 -3.09
CA LEU A 40 -10.11 0.69 -4.50
C LEU A 40 -10.08 2.19 -4.82
N ASP A 41 -10.62 3.04 -3.95
CA ASP A 41 -10.55 4.50 -4.10
C ASP A 41 -9.09 5.00 -4.08
N GLN A 42 -8.28 4.52 -3.13
CA GLN A 42 -6.85 4.88 -3.06
C GLN A 42 -6.07 4.39 -4.29
N LYS A 43 -6.32 3.16 -4.74
CA LYS A 43 -5.72 2.62 -5.96
C LYS A 43 -6.10 3.45 -7.19
N LYS A 44 -7.36 3.85 -7.30
CA LYS A 44 -7.83 4.73 -8.39
C LYS A 44 -7.14 6.09 -8.37
N LYS A 45 -6.98 6.70 -7.20
CA LYS A 45 -6.25 7.97 -7.04
C LYS A 45 -4.80 7.84 -7.47
N TYR A 46 -4.12 6.78 -7.05
CA TYR A 46 -2.75 6.49 -7.47
C TYR A 46 -2.65 6.38 -9.01
N LEU A 47 -3.50 5.57 -9.63
CA LEU A 47 -3.52 5.39 -11.10
C LEU A 47 -3.92 6.64 -11.88
N SER A 48 -4.68 7.55 -11.25
CA SER A 48 -5.13 8.81 -11.88
C SER A 48 -4.15 9.97 -11.67
N THR A 49 -3.08 9.77 -10.91
CA THR A 49 -2.09 10.81 -10.65
C THR A 49 -1.24 11.00 -11.92
N PRO A 50 -1.23 12.19 -12.55
CA PRO A 50 -0.46 12.41 -13.77
C PRO A 50 1.03 12.29 -13.48
N SER A 51 1.78 11.68 -14.40
CA SER A 51 3.24 11.67 -14.35
C SER A 51 3.75 13.11 -14.50
N LEU A 52 4.16 13.73 -13.39
CA LEU A 52 4.75 15.07 -13.41
C LEU A 52 6.16 14.99 -14.04
N PRO A 53 6.45 15.78 -15.10
CA PRO A 53 7.81 15.87 -15.64
C PRO A 53 8.70 16.81 -14.80
N GLY A 54 9.97 16.44 -14.58
CA GLY A 54 11.01 17.28 -13.95
C GLY A 54 11.64 16.69 -12.68
N GLU A 55 12.60 17.41 -12.06
CA GLU A 55 13.31 17.02 -10.82
C GLU A 55 12.40 16.81 -9.59
N TRP A 56 11.18 17.36 -9.63
CA TRP A 56 10.13 17.13 -8.62
C TRP A 56 9.37 15.82 -8.87
N GLY A 57 9.55 15.22 -10.04
CA GLY A 57 8.91 13.99 -10.47
C GLY A 57 9.44 12.78 -9.73
N ASP A 58 10.72 12.73 -9.35
CA ASP A 58 11.32 11.54 -8.76
C ASP A 58 10.93 11.38 -7.28
N THR A 59 11.10 12.42 -6.44
CA THR A 59 10.68 12.39 -5.03
C THR A 59 9.17 12.25 -4.84
N VAL A 60 8.36 12.92 -5.68
CA VAL A 60 6.90 12.76 -5.61
C VAL A 60 6.50 11.34 -6.02
N LYS A 61 7.12 10.79 -7.07
CA LYS A 61 6.86 9.41 -7.52
C LYS A 61 7.29 8.37 -6.51
N GLU A 62 8.35 8.61 -5.73
CA GLU A 62 8.75 7.75 -4.61
C GLU A 62 7.72 7.74 -3.49
N ALA A 63 7.29 8.91 -3.01
CA ALA A 63 6.24 9.01 -1.98
C ALA A 63 4.93 8.33 -2.44
N PHE A 64 4.57 8.48 -3.72
CA PHE A 64 3.44 7.79 -4.32
C PHE A 64 3.63 6.27 -4.37
N ARG A 65 4.84 5.77 -4.66
CA ARG A 65 5.14 4.33 -4.66
C ARG A 65 5.14 3.73 -3.27
N GLU A 66 5.68 4.43 -2.27
CA GLU A 66 5.60 4.00 -0.87
C GLU A 66 4.15 3.88 -0.40
N PHE A 67 3.34 4.91 -0.69
CA PHE A 67 1.92 4.87 -0.37
C PHE A 67 1.22 3.69 -1.04
N TYR A 68 1.48 3.48 -2.34
CA TYR A 68 0.86 2.38 -3.08
C TYR A 68 1.34 0.99 -2.61
N THR A 69 2.58 0.89 -2.13
CA THR A 69 3.10 -0.32 -1.47
C THR A 69 2.23 -0.71 -0.27
N LEU A 70 1.88 0.25 0.58
CA LEU A 70 0.99 0.03 1.73
C LEU A 70 -0.42 -0.35 1.30
N VAL A 71 -0.95 0.25 0.22
CA VAL A 71 -2.25 -0.12 -0.35
C VAL A 71 -2.24 -1.59 -0.81
N CYS A 72 -1.18 -2.03 -1.49
CA CYS A 72 -1.00 -3.43 -1.90
C CYS A 72 -0.96 -4.38 -0.69
N TYR A 73 -0.22 -4.04 0.37
CA TYR A 73 -0.19 -4.84 1.59
C TYR A 73 -1.55 -4.93 2.27
N CYS A 74 -2.28 -3.81 2.34
CA CYS A 74 -3.65 -3.78 2.86
C CYS A 74 -4.62 -4.64 2.04
N PHE A 75 -4.51 -4.65 0.71
CA PHE A 75 -5.29 -5.58 -0.14
C PHE A 75 -4.94 -7.04 0.16
N GLY A 76 -3.65 -7.34 0.29
CA GLY A 76 -3.19 -8.68 0.69
C GLY A 76 -3.81 -9.11 2.02
N ASP A 77 -3.77 -8.25 3.03
CA ASP A 77 -4.34 -8.51 4.36
C ASP A 77 -5.85 -8.70 4.33
N LEU A 78 -6.56 -7.87 3.55
CA LEU A 78 -7.99 -7.98 3.35
C LEU A 78 -8.38 -9.32 2.72
N TYR A 79 -7.76 -9.69 1.60
CA TYR A 79 -8.07 -10.96 0.93
C TYR A 79 -7.62 -12.16 1.76
N ARG A 80 -6.52 -12.04 2.51
CA ARG A 80 -6.11 -13.06 3.47
C ARG A 80 -7.16 -13.26 4.57
N ALA A 81 -7.69 -12.18 5.13
CA ALA A 81 -8.75 -12.26 6.15
C ALA A 81 -10.03 -12.93 5.60
N GLN A 82 -10.35 -12.68 4.32
CA GLN A 82 -11.43 -13.36 3.60
C GLN A 82 -11.09 -14.79 3.17
N LYS A 83 -9.91 -15.33 3.50
CA LYS A 83 -9.39 -16.63 3.05
C LYS A 83 -9.31 -16.77 1.52
N GLN A 84 -9.26 -15.66 0.79
CA GLN A 84 -9.07 -15.61 -0.65
C GLN A 84 -7.57 -15.58 -0.97
N TRP A 85 -6.87 -16.67 -0.62
CA TRP A 85 -5.40 -16.73 -0.67
C TRP A 85 -4.85 -16.46 -2.08
N ALA A 86 -5.51 -17.00 -3.11
CA ALA A 86 -5.13 -16.81 -4.50
C ALA A 86 -5.18 -15.34 -4.94
N LYS A 87 -6.09 -14.53 -4.36
CA LYS A 87 -6.13 -13.09 -4.61
C LYS A 87 -5.12 -12.32 -3.75
N ALA A 88 -4.85 -12.78 -2.53
CA ALA A 88 -3.90 -12.11 -1.64
C ALA A 88 -2.44 -12.16 -2.15
N VAL A 89 -2.03 -13.29 -2.72
CA VAL A 89 -0.66 -13.52 -3.23
C VAL A 89 -0.17 -12.42 -4.19
N PRO A 90 -0.87 -12.10 -5.30
CA PRO A 90 -0.39 -11.10 -6.25
C PRO A 90 -0.25 -9.71 -5.63
N TYR A 91 -1.12 -9.34 -4.68
CA TYR A 91 -1.02 -8.04 -4.01
C TYR A 91 0.20 -7.94 -3.09
N TYR A 92 0.50 -9.00 -2.32
CA TYR A 92 1.74 -9.02 -1.53
C TYR A 92 2.99 -9.01 -2.42
N GLN A 93 2.96 -9.70 -3.57
CA GLN A 93 4.07 -9.67 -4.53
C GLN A 93 4.26 -8.29 -5.15
N GLU A 94 3.18 -7.63 -5.57
CA GLU A 94 3.21 -6.27 -6.13
C GLU A 94 3.79 -5.28 -5.12
N GLY A 95 3.32 -5.29 -3.88
CA GLY A 95 3.84 -4.42 -2.82
C GLY A 95 5.33 -4.65 -2.54
N LEU A 96 5.78 -5.91 -2.50
CA LEU A 96 7.19 -6.23 -2.24
C LEU A 96 8.11 -5.78 -3.38
N GLU A 97 7.65 -5.88 -4.62
CA GLU A 97 8.40 -5.42 -5.78
C GLU A 97 8.49 -3.89 -5.81
N LEU A 98 7.41 -3.19 -5.49
CA LEU A 98 7.41 -1.73 -5.36
C LEU A 98 8.34 -1.25 -4.25
N PHE A 99 8.29 -1.90 -3.08
CA PHE A 99 9.20 -1.60 -1.97
C PHE A 99 10.66 -1.77 -2.37
N ARG A 100 10.98 -2.85 -3.08
CA ARG A 100 12.34 -3.08 -3.59
C ARG A 100 12.78 -1.99 -4.57
N GLN A 101 11.87 -1.51 -5.41
CA GLN A 101 12.17 -0.40 -6.32
C GLN A 101 12.44 0.90 -5.58
N CYS A 102 11.78 1.13 -4.44
CA CYS A 102 12.07 2.28 -3.58
C CYS A 102 13.44 2.15 -2.89
N GLU A 103 13.80 0.97 -2.37
CA GLU A 103 15.12 0.73 -1.74
C GLU A 103 16.32 0.93 -2.68
N LEU A 104 16.11 0.76 -4.00
CA LEU A 104 17.16 0.90 -5.00
C LEU A 104 17.47 2.36 -5.38
N VAL A 105 16.68 3.32 -4.93
CA VAL A 105 16.92 4.74 -5.21
C VAL A 105 17.86 5.34 -4.17
N GLU A 106 18.92 6.01 -4.63
CA GLU A 106 19.86 6.73 -3.76
C GLU A 106 19.15 7.87 -3.02
N GLY A 107 19.25 7.90 -1.69
CA GLY A 107 18.58 8.91 -0.87
C GLY A 107 17.21 8.51 -0.32
N PHE A 108 16.81 7.23 -0.46
CA PHE A 108 15.68 6.68 0.28
C PHE A 108 16.00 6.71 1.78
N ASP A 109 15.58 7.78 2.46
CA ASP A 109 15.73 7.94 3.89
C ASP A 109 14.89 6.86 4.58
N ASN A 110 15.61 5.86 5.08
CA ASN A 110 15.13 4.57 5.51
C ASN A 110 14.45 4.63 6.90
N ASP A 111 13.86 5.77 7.22
CA ASP A 111 13.39 6.18 8.55
C ASP A 111 11.96 5.73 8.84
N SER A 112 11.22 5.22 7.83
CA SER A 112 9.92 4.59 8.07
C SER A 112 10.11 3.17 8.62
N GLU A 113 10.38 3.07 9.92
CA GLU A 113 10.40 1.79 10.66
C GLU A 113 9.09 1.01 10.48
N ASP A 114 7.97 1.72 10.30
CA ASP A 114 6.66 1.15 10.02
C ASP A 114 6.59 0.45 8.67
N LEU A 115 7.13 1.05 7.60
CA LEU A 115 7.12 0.42 6.26
C LEU A 115 7.96 -0.87 6.24
N LYS A 116 9.07 -0.91 6.98
CA LYS A 116 9.89 -2.12 7.15
C LYS A 116 9.11 -3.22 7.88
N LYS A 117 8.41 -2.86 8.95
CA LYS A 117 7.57 -3.78 9.71
C LYS A 117 6.45 -4.35 8.84
N GLU A 118 5.76 -3.51 8.09
CA GLU A 118 4.71 -3.96 7.16
C GLU A 118 5.27 -4.84 6.04
N THR A 119 6.46 -4.53 5.55
CA THR A 119 7.16 -5.39 4.58
C THR A 119 7.50 -6.76 5.16
N ALA A 120 7.98 -6.83 6.40
CA ALA A 120 8.25 -8.10 7.07
C ALA A 120 6.97 -8.92 7.28
N ASN A 121 5.87 -8.26 7.68
CA ASN A 121 4.55 -8.86 7.78
C ASN A 121 4.08 -9.40 6.42
N ALA A 122 4.17 -8.59 5.36
CA ALA A 122 3.79 -8.96 4.01
C ALA A 122 4.57 -10.19 3.50
N ARG A 123 5.89 -10.28 3.76
CA ARG A 123 6.69 -11.48 3.40
C ARG A 123 6.20 -12.73 4.13
N LYS A 124 5.92 -12.63 5.43
CA LYS A 124 5.38 -13.74 6.23
C LYS A 124 4.01 -14.17 5.70
N ASN A 125 3.13 -13.21 5.46
CA ASN A 125 1.77 -13.44 4.99
C ASN A 125 1.75 -13.99 3.57
N LEU A 126 2.62 -13.52 2.67
CA LEU A 126 2.79 -14.06 1.32
C LEU A 126 3.19 -15.53 1.37
N LYS A 127 4.15 -15.90 2.23
CA LYS A 127 4.57 -17.30 2.38
C LYS A 127 3.39 -18.16 2.84
N GLU A 128 2.65 -17.72 3.85
CA GLU A 128 1.46 -18.39 4.34
C GLU A 128 0.41 -18.57 3.23
N CYS A 129 0.03 -17.49 2.54
CA CYS A 129 -0.94 -17.53 1.46
C CYS A 129 -0.49 -18.46 0.32
N SER A 130 0.78 -18.40 -0.07
CA SER A 130 1.32 -19.27 -1.13
C SER A 130 1.29 -20.74 -0.74
N ASP A 131 1.60 -21.06 0.52
CA ASP A 131 1.55 -22.43 1.04
C ASP A 131 0.11 -22.95 1.14
N ARG A 132 -0.87 -22.07 1.41
CA ARG A 132 -2.31 -22.40 1.39
C ARG A 132 -2.79 -22.68 -0.02
N VAL A 133 -2.47 -21.81 -0.99
CA VAL A 133 -2.84 -21.99 -2.41
C VAL A 133 -2.30 -23.32 -2.96
N ARG A 134 -1.10 -23.75 -2.57
CA ARG A 134 -0.53 -25.03 -3.01
C ARG A 134 -1.22 -26.28 -2.43
N LYS A 135 -1.97 -26.11 -1.34
CA LYS A 135 -2.67 -27.20 -0.63
C LYS A 135 -4.15 -27.30 -1.00
N GLU A 136 -4.67 -26.31 -1.73
CA GLU A 136 -6.01 -26.29 -2.32
C GLU A 136 -5.99 -26.94 -3.71
#